data_AF-A0A2E3EI76-F1
#
_entry.id   AF-A0A2E3EI76-F1
#
_cell.length_a   1.000
_cell.length_b   1.000
_cell.length_c   1.000
_cell.angle_alpha   90.00
_cell.angle_beta   90.00
_cell.angle_gamma   90.00
#
_symmetry.space_group_name_H-M   'P 1'
#
loop_
_entity.id
_entity.type
_entity.pdbx_description
1 polymer ?
#
loop_
_entity_poly.entity_id
_entity_poly.type
_entity_poly.pdbx_seq_one_letter_code
_entity_poly.pdbx_strand_id
1 'polypeptide(L)'
;MFTLASAVTGRHLAPRLVLGRLVVKRRSWRIRAGDPRPGGKPAEDAEAFRAMRRWARDLGLPPAIFAKAPGEPKPVCILLDAPQGAEMLARLFDRDEPIDLAEMSPGPDELWLDAGPEGRVTAEFRLSTRLRPAAPRKDPA
;
A
#
# COMPACT_ATOMS: atom_id res chain seq x y z
N MET A 1 1.45 19.87 -13.08
CA MET A 1 1.57 20.74 -11.89
C MET A 1 1.21 19.88 -10.69
N PHE A 2 2.20 19.45 -9.89
CA PHE A 2 1.95 18.59 -8.71
C PHE A 2 1.70 19.47 -7.50
N THR A 3 0.48 19.45 -6.97
CA THR A 3 0.12 20.19 -5.75
C THR A 3 0.53 19.37 -4.53
N LEU A 4 1.56 19.83 -3.81
CA LEU A 4 1.97 19.23 -2.54
C LEU A 4 0.94 19.56 -1.44
N ALA A 5 0.11 18.58 -1.08
CA ALA A 5 -0.59 18.57 0.20
C ALA A 5 0.39 18.10 1.31
N SER A 6 1.38 18.94 1.60
CA SER A 6 2.40 18.70 2.62
C SER A 6 2.08 19.55 3.85
N ALA A 7 1.26 19.03 4.75
CA ALA A 7 1.37 19.40 6.15
C ALA A 7 0.70 18.31 7.00
N VAL A 8 1.44 17.78 7.98
CA VAL A 8 1.01 16.89 9.07
C VAL A 8 1.23 15.36 8.90
N THR A 9 1.45 14.80 7.70
CA THR A 9 1.75 13.35 7.48
C THR A 9 3.21 13.00 7.11
N GLY A 10 4.09 13.99 7.04
CA GLY A 10 5.27 13.98 6.15
C GLY A 10 6.49 13.10 6.49
N ARG A 11 6.60 12.43 7.65
CA ARG A 11 7.83 11.68 8.01
C ARG A 11 7.91 10.23 7.52
N HIS A 12 6.74 9.59 7.32
CA HIS A 12 6.65 8.20 6.85
C HIS A 12 5.99 8.10 5.49
N LEU A 13 5.06 9.02 5.17
CA LEU A 13 4.22 8.96 3.99
C LEU A 13 4.94 9.43 2.72
N ALA A 14 4.91 8.61 1.68
CA ALA A 14 5.08 9.02 0.29
C ALA A 14 3.69 9.02 -0.40
N PRO A 15 3.29 10.14 -1.03
CA PRO A 15 1.99 10.25 -1.69
C PRO A 15 1.92 9.39 -2.96
N ARG A 16 0.69 9.14 -3.43
CA ARG A 16 0.44 8.51 -4.74
C ARG A 16 0.93 9.45 -5.85
N LEU A 17 1.68 8.91 -6.81
CA LEU A 17 2.11 9.63 -8.01
C LEU A 17 1.28 9.19 -9.21
N VAL A 18 0.65 10.14 -9.88
CA VAL A 18 -0.26 9.90 -11.01
C VAL A 18 0.16 10.72 -12.22
N LEU A 19 0.18 10.09 -13.40
CA LEU A 19 0.39 10.71 -14.70
C LEU A 19 -0.85 10.48 -15.57
N GLY A 20 -1.69 11.50 -15.73
CA GLY A 20 -3.00 11.33 -16.39
C GLY A 20 -3.87 10.35 -15.61
N ARG A 21 -4.13 9.16 -16.18
CA ARG A 21 -4.87 8.06 -15.52
C ARG A 21 -3.96 6.93 -15.01
N LEU A 22 -2.65 7.06 -15.17
CA LEU A 22 -1.66 6.06 -14.76
C LEU A 22 -1.18 6.33 -13.33
N VAL A 23 -1.40 5.39 -12.41
CA VAL A 23 -0.71 5.39 -11.11
C VAL A 23 0.71 4.89 -11.33
N VAL A 24 1.70 5.78 -11.24
CA VAL A 24 3.13 5.46 -11.41
C VAL A 24 3.72 4.93 -10.10
N LYS A 25 3.26 5.47 -8.96
CA LYS A 25 3.64 5.01 -7.62
C LYS A 25 2.44 5.06 -6.70
N ARG A 26 2.20 3.96 -5.98
CA ARG A 26 1.18 3.87 -4.93
C ARG A 26 1.57 4.69 -3.71
N ARG A 27 0.59 5.17 -2.96
CA ARG A 27 0.77 5.73 -1.62
C ARG A 27 1.47 4.69 -0.74
N SER A 28 2.50 5.10 -0.02
CA SER A 28 3.31 4.20 0.80
C SER A 28 3.78 4.86 2.08
N TRP A 29 4.10 4.07 3.10
CA TRP A 29 4.61 4.52 4.38
C TRP A 29 5.86 3.72 4.74
N ARG A 30 6.93 4.39 5.20
CA ARG A 30 8.13 3.75 5.72
C ARG A 30 8.10 3.79 7.24
N ILE A 31 7.81 2.67 7.89
CA ILE A 31 7.92 2.53 9.36
C ILE A 31 9.37 2.13 9.65
N ARG A 32 10.09 2.96 10.41
CA ARG A 32 11.49 2.73 10.78
C ARG A 32 11.58 1.85 12.02
N ALA A 33 12.74 1.23 12.22
CA ALA A 33 13.08 0.61 13.49
C ALA A 33 13.00 1.67 14.61
N GLY A 34 12.50 1.28 15.78
CA GLY A 34 12.24 2.20 16.89
C GLY A 34 11.03 3.13 16.76
N ASP A 35 10.34 3.19 15.62
CA ASP A 35 9.07 3.93 15.55
C ASP A 35 8.03 3.28 16.47
N PRO A 36 7.16 4.08 17.13
CA PRO A 36 6.07 3.55 17.94
C PRO A 36 5.14 2.66 17.11
N ARG A 37 4.97 1.42 17.55
CA ARG A 37 4.12 0.39 16.93
C ARG A 37 3.23 -0.25 18.00
N PRO A 38 1.99 -0.60 17.66
CA PRO A 38 1.13 -1.37 18.55
C PRO A 38 1.72 -2.77 18.72
N GLY A 39 1.84 -3.21 19.97
CA GLY A 39 2.25 -4.57 20.31
C GLY A 39 1.06 -5.46 20.69
N GLY A 40 1.37 -6.67 21.14
CA GLY A 40 0.38 -7.65 21.58
C GLY A 40 -0.13 -8.55 20.45
N LYS A 41 -1.23 -9.26 20.71
CA LYS A 41 -1.79 -10.26 19.80
C LYS A 41 -3.21 -9.90 19.35
N PRO A 42 -3.38 -9.05 18.32
CA PRO A 42 -4.70 -8.65 17.83
C PRO A 42 -5.71 -9.78 17.57
N ALA A 43 -5.27 -10.99 17.23
CA ALA A 43 -6.18 -12.12 17.00
C ALA A 43 -6.75 -12.72 18.29
N GLU A 44 -6.08 -12.52 19.44
CA GLU A 44 -6.44 -13.09 20.74
C GLU A 44 -6.93 -12.02 21.73
N ASP A 45 -6.57 -10.75 21.53
CA ASP A 45 -6.86 -9.62 22.42
C ASP A 45 -7.52 -8.44 21.68
N ALA A 46 -8.74 -8.12 22.12
CA ALA A 46 -9.54 -7.03 21.56
C ALA A 46 -8.89 -5.64 21.78
N GLU A 47 -8.18 -5.42 22.88
CA GLU A 47 -7.49 -4.14 23.11
C GLU A 47 -6.28 -3.99 22.20
N ALA A 48 -5.51 -5.07 21.99
CA ALA A 48 -4.44 -5.09 20.99
C ALA A 48 -4.97 -4.82 19.58
N PHE A 49 -6.10 -5.41 19.19
CA PHE A 49 -6.74 -5.12 17.90
C PHE A 49 -7.18 -3.67 17.80
N ARG A 50 -7.84 -3.12 18.83
CA ARG A 50 -8.24 -1.70 18.87
C ARG A 50 -7.04 -0.77 18.79
N ALA A 51 -5.93 -1.10 19.46
CA ALA A 51 -4.68 -0.35 19.40
C ALA A 51 -4.12 -0.33 17.97
N MET A 52 -4.08 -1.49 17.30
CA MET A 52 -3.68 -1.58 15.89
C MET A 52 -4.58 -0.73 14.98
N ARG A 53 -5.91 -0.80 15.16
CA ARG A 53 -6.87 0.00 14.38
C ARG A 53 -6.69 1.52 14.60
N ARG A 54 -6.43 1.95 15.83
CA ARG A 54 -6.15 3.36 16.16
C ARG A 54 -4.86 3.81 15.48
N TRP A 55 -3.77 3.07 15.68
CA TRP A 55 -2.48 3.36 15.06
C TRP A 55 -2.57 3.47 13.53
N ALA A 56 -3.26 2.53 12.88
CA ALA A 56 -3.45 2.55 11.43
C ALA A 56 -4.24 3.79 10.96
N ARG A 57 -5.29 4.17 11.70
CA ARG A 57 -6.08 5.38 11.43
C ARG A 57 -5.24 6.65 11.58
N ASP A 58 -4.43 6.73 12.62
CA ASP A 58 -3.59 7.90 12.91
C ASP A 58 -2.51 8.11 11.83
N LEU A 59 -2.01 7.02 11.22
CA LEU A 59 -1.15 7.06 10.03
C LEU A 59 -1.90 7.26 8.70
N GLY A 60 -3.23 7.19 8.72
CA GLY A 60 -4.09 7.30 7.55
C GLY A 60 -3.96 6.12 6.59
N LEU A 61 -3.70 4.91 7.11
CA LEU A 61 -3.65 3.67 6.33
C LEU A 61 -5.06 3.26 5.88
N PRO A 62 -5.24 2.79 4.62
CA PRO A 62 -6.50 2.19 4.20
C PRO A 62 -6.72 0.81 4.86
N PRO A 63 -7.94 0.24 4.85
CA PRO A 63 -8.22 -1.05 5.48
C PRO A 63 -7.40 -2.21 4.92
N ALA A 64 -7.08 -2.19 3.63
CA ALA A 64 -6.23 -3.19 2.97
C ALA A 64 -4.91 -2.56 2.53
N ILE A 65 -3.80 -3.13 2.99
CA ILE A 65 -2.44 -2.69 2.65
C ILE A 65 -1.56 -3.88 2.26
N PHE A 66 -0.41 -3.58 1.67
CA PHE A 66 0.69 -4.50 1.55
C PHE A 66 1.80 -4.12 2.53
N ALA A 67 2.32 -5.08 3.28
CA ALA A 67 3.47 -4.91 4.16
C ALA A 67 4.68 -5.68 3.61
N LYS A 68 5.86 -5.04 3.64
CA LYS A 68 7.12 -5.62 3.17
C LYS A 68 8.18 -5.39 4.25
N ALA A 69 8.52 -6.48 4.95
CA ALA A 69 9.67 -6.52 5.86
C ALA A 69 10.96 -6.90 5.11
N PRO A 70 12.14 -6.64 5.69
CA PRO A 70 13.40 -7.14 5.16
C PRO A 70 13.40 -8.68 5.10
N GLY A 71 13.99 -9.24 4.04
CA GLY A 71 14.08 -10.69 3.84
C GLY A 71 12.81 -11.38 3.33
N GLU A 72 11.63 -10.77 3.45
CA GLU A 72 10.41 -11.30 2.82
C GLU A 72 10.56 -11.24 1.30
N PRO A 73 10.23 -12.29 0.52
CA PRO A 73 10.39 -12.25 -0.94
C PRO A 73 9.35 -11.34 -1.62
N LYS A 74 8.10 -11.33 -1.12
CA LYS A 74 6.99 -10.55 -1.68
C LYS A 74 6.29 -9.77 -0.56
N PRO A 75 5.72 -8.58 -0.85
CA PRO A 75 4.83 -7.92 0.10
C PRO A 75 3.63 -8.82 0.45
N VAL A 76 3.27 -8.84 1.74
CA VAL A 76 2.15 -9.60 2.29
C VAL A 76 0.91 -8.71 2.31
N CYS A 77 -0.23 -9.23 1.86
CA CYS A 77 -1.51 -8.53 1.98
C CYS A 77 -1.99 -8.56 3.42
N ILE A 78 -2.35 -7.39 3.97
CA ILE A 78 -2.81 -7.21 5.34
C ILE A 78 -4.19 -6.55 5.29
N LEU A 79 -5.18 -7.24 5.85
CA LEU A 79 -6.51 -6.71 6.10
C LEU A 79 -6.57 -6.20 7.55
N LEU A 80 -6.41 -4.89 7.72
CA LEU A 80 -6.32 -4.24 9.03
C LEU A 80 -7.64 -4.28 9.79
N ASP A 81 -8.77 -4.43 9.10
CA ASP A 81 -10.10 -4.57 9.66
C ASP A 81 -10.45 -5.99 10.12
N ALA A 82 -9.59 -6.97 9.83
CA ALA A 82 -9.67 -8.33 10.34
C ALA A 82 -8.63 -8.56 11.46
N PRO A 83 -9.00 -9.14 12.61
CA PRO A 83 -8.06 -9.44 13.70
C PRO A 83 -6.84 -10.26 13.26
N GLN A 84 -7.03 -11.23 12.37
CA GLN A 84 -5.96 -12.09 11.85
C GLN A 84 -5.01 -11.32 10.93
N GLY A 85 -5.51 -10.39 10.13
CA GLY A 85 -4.66 -9.52 9.31
C GLY A 85 -3.86 -8.54 10.17
N ALA A 86 -4.50 -7.93 11.17
CA ALA A 86 -3.82 -7.11 12.17
C ALA A 86 -2.72 -7.89 12.93
N GLU A 87 -2.97 -9.14 13.31
CA GLU A 87 -1.99 -10.04 13.93
C GLU A 87 -0.79 -10.29 13.01
N MET A 88 -1.01 -10.51 11.72
CA MET A 88 0.09 -10.68 10.76
C MET A 88 0.99 -9.46 10.71
N LEU A 89 0.43 -8.25 10.77
CA LEU A 89 1.23 -7.03 10.83
C LEU A 89 1.99 -6.89 12.16
N ALA A 90 1.34 -7.22 13.28
CA ALA A 90 1.98 -7.21 14.60
C ALA A 90 3.22 -8.13 14.63
N ARG A 91 3.13 -9.33 14.05
CA ARG A 91 4.27 -10.26 13.93
C ARG A 91 5.43 -9.72 13.09
N LEU A 92 5.13 -8.94 12.05
CA LEU A 92 6.19 -8.27 11.30
C LEU A 92 6.89 -7.22 12.16
N PHE A 93 6.17 -6.54 13.06
CA PHE A 93 6.75 -5.54 13.96
C PHE A 93 7.67 -6.11 15.04
N ASP A 94 7.49 -7.38 15.45
CA ASP A 94 8.32 -8.03 16.48
C ASP A 94 9.82 -8.09 16.14
N ARG A 95 10.17 -8.00 14.85
CA ARG A 95 11.56 -8.08 14.37
C ARG A 95 12.38 -6.81 14.60
N ASP A 96 11.75 -5.74 15.09
CA ASP A 96 12.31 -4.38 15.18
C ASP A 96 13.05 -3.90 13.91
N GLU A 97 12.56 -4.31 12.75
CA GLU A 97 13.13 -3.96 11.45
C GLU A 97 12.25 -2.90 10.74
N PRO A 98 12.83 -2.10 9.84
CA PRO A 98 12.05 -1.12 9.10
C PRO A 98 11.14 -1.81 8.07
N ILE A 99 9.86 -1.45 8.06
CA ILE A 99 8.82 -2.06 7.22
C ILE A 99 8.25 -1.03 6.26
N ASP A 100 8.15 -1.43 4.98
CA ASP A 100 7.43 -0.68 3.97
C ASP A 100 5.97 -1.11 3.94
N LEU A 101 5.07 -0.14 4.06
CA LEU A 101 3.64 -0.32 3.85
C LEU A 101 3.26 0.37 2.55
N ALA A 102 2.36 -0.22 1.78
CA ALA A 102 1.78 0.40 0.60
C ALA A 102 0.28 0.17 0.58
N GLU A 103 -0.48 1.11 0.04
CA GLU A 103 -1.90 0.89 -0.19
C GLU A 103 -2.12 -0.30 -1.14
N MET A 104 -3.20 -1.05 -0.90
CA MET A 104 -3.75 -1.93 -1.93
C MET A 104 -4.38 -1.05 -3.01
N SER A 105 -3.95 -1.23 -4.27
CA SER A 105 -4.51 -0.52 -5.42
C SER A 105 -4.48 -1.45 -6.65
N PRO A 106 -5.63 -1.75 -7.28
CA PRO A 106 -6.99 -1.36 -6.86
C PRO A 106 -7.33 -1.89 -5.46
N GLY A 107 -8.03 -1.10 -4.65
CA GLY A 107 -8.60 -1.55 -3.38
C GLY A 107 -9.71 -2.60 -3.58
N PRO A 108 -10.15 -3.28 -2.51
CA PRO A 108 -11.20 -4.31 -2.61
C PRO A 108 -12.48 -3.84 -3.32
N ASP A 109 -12.91 -2.60 -3.06
CA ASP A 109 -14.10 -2.01 -3.68
C ASP A 109 -13.85 -1.47 -5.11
N GLU A 110 -12.58 -1.41 -5.53
CA GLU A 110 -12.13 -0.93 -6.83
C GLU A 110 -11.78 -2.09 -7.79
N LEU A 111 -12.00 -3.34 -7.38
CA LEU A 111 -11.81 -4.50 -8.25
C LEU A 111 -12.78 -4.41 -9.44
N TRP A 112 -12.27 -4.66 -10.64
CA TRP A 112 -13.00 -4.40 -11.88
C TRP A 112 -13.24 -5.64 -12.73
N LEU A 113 -12.45 -6.71 -12.55
CA LEU A 113 -12.65 -7.96 -13.29
C LEU A 113 -13.67 -8.82 -12.53
N ASP A 114 -14.85 -8.98 -13.13
CA ASP A 114 -15.87 -9.91 -12.67
C ASP A 114 -15.57 -11.31 -13.23
N ALA A 115 -15.35 -12.28 -12.34
CA ALA A 115 -15.09 -13.68 -12.68
C ALA A 115 -16.36 -14.55 -12.70
N GLY A 116 -17.55 -13.97 -12.48
CA GLY A 116 -18.81 -14.71 -12.43
C GLY A 116 -19.08 -15.24 -11.02
N PRO A 117 -19.22 -16.56 -10.80
CA PRO A 117 -19.55 -17.13 -9.48
C PRO A 117 -18.56 -16.76 -8.36
N GLU A 118 -17.29 -16.55 -8.68
CA GLU A 118 -16.25 -16.14 -7.73
C GLU A 118 -16.29 -14.64 -7.39
N GLY A 119 -17.10 -13.86 -8.12
CA GLY A 119 -17.23 -12.42 -7.95
C GLY A 119 -16.04 -11.64 -8.51
N ARG A 120 -15.79 -10.46 -7.94
CA ARG A 120 -14.72 -9.57 -8.40
C ARG A 120 -13.35 -10.04 -7.88
N VAL A 121 -12.38 -10.14 -8.79
CA VAL A 121 -11.06 -10.68 -8.49
C VAL A 121 -9.94 -9.68 -8.77
N THR A 122 -8.78 -9.89 -8.15
CA THR A 122 -7.55 -9.17 -8.52
C THR A 122 -7.04 -9.67 -9.87
N ALA A 123 -6.66 -8.76 -10.75
CA ALA A 123 -6.13 -9.09 -12.07
C ALA A 123 -5.00 -8.14 -12.47
N GLU A 124 -4.10 -8.63 -13.32
CA GLU A 124 -2.96 -7.87 -13.84
C GLU A 124 -2.78 -8.19 -15.33
N PHE A 125 -2.57 -7.15 -16.14
CA PHE A 125 -2.11 -7.32 -17.52
C PHE A 125 -0.60 -7.17 -17.59
N ARG A 126 0.08 -8.17 -18.19
CA ARG A 126 1.49 -8.06 -18.52
C ARG A 126 1.66 -7.62 -19.97
N LEU A 127 2.25 -6.45 -20.17
CA LEU A 127 2.41 -5.83 -21.48
C LEU A 127 3.89 -5.80 -21.88
N SER A 128 4.17 -5.85 -23.18
CA SER A 128 5.51 -5.61 -23.74
C SER A 128 5.40 -4.55 -24.82
N THR A 129 6.24 -3.53 -24.73
CA THR A 129 6.19 -2.37 -25.62
C THR A 129 7.54 -2.12 -26.25
N ARG A 130 7.57 -1.70 -27.51
CA ARG A 130 8.77 -1.24 -28.21
C ARG A 130 8.66 0.25 -28.46
N LEU A 131 9.60 1.03 -27.93
CA LEU A 131 9.73 2.43 -28.30
C LEU A 131 10.28 2.53 -29.72
N ARG A 132 9.58 3.25 -30.58
CA ARG A 132 10.11 3.70 -31.87
C ARG A 132 10.49 5.17 -31.72
N PRO A 133 11.67 5.60 -32.21
CA PRO A 133 12.00 7.01 -32.26
C PRO A 133 10.86 7.76 -32.96
N ALA A 134 10.51 8.94 -32.44
CA ALA A 134 9.63 9.83 -33.19
C ALA A 134 10.30 10.14 -34.53
N ALA A 135 9.55 10.04 -35.63
CA ALA A 135 10.03 10.56 -36.90
C ALA A 135 10.39 12.04 -36.71
N PRO A 136 11.49 12.54 -37.28
CA PRO A 136 11.85 13.95 -37.15
C PRO A 136 10.67 14.79 -37.63
N ARG A 137 10.20 15.69 -36.75
CA ARG A 137 9.14 16.63 -37.11
C ARG A 137 9.78 17.64 -38.07
N LYS A 138 9.34 17.68 -39.32
CA LYS A 138 9.68 18.80 -40.21
C LYS A 138 9.05 20.05 -39.61
N ASP A 139 9.85 21.06 -39.32
CA ASP A 139 9.29 22.37 -38.96
C ASP A 139 8.50 22.91 -40.16
N PRO A 140 7.32 23.52 -39.93
CA PRO A 140 6.61 24.22 -40.99
C PRO A 140 7.48 25.38 -41.49
N ALA A 141 7.63 25.46 -42.81
CA ALA A 141 8.29 26.56 -43.51
C ALA A 141 7.52 27.88 -43.37
#